data_AF-A0A671KWN0-F1
#
_entry.id   AF-A0A671KWN0-F1
#
_cell.length_a   1.000
_cell.length_b   1.000
_cell.length_c   1.000
_cell.angle_alpha   90.00
_cell.angle_beta   90.00
_cell.angle_gamma   90.00
#
_symmetry.space_group_name_H-M   'P 1'
#
loop_
_entity.id
_entity.type
_entity.pdbx_description
1 polymer ?
#
loop_
_entity_poly.entity_id
_entity_poly.type
_entity_poly.pdbx_seq_one_letter_code
_entity_poly.pdbx_strand_id
1 'polypeptide(L)'
;MQVILFAATVLFMHDLAVAEPKTTCPSKCDVSKCPSPSCPSGYVPDHCSCCLVCSLGEGAPCGRQDDAPCGDGLECRFPAGKRLSKGVCQCKKTNRMCGSDGKTYGNVCKMRVAALKAQQRGLPEITQTHKGPCAPSSQSLITSTICMSCTCICMLIPVNTNNYLNPGESAKICIQDRNISVTLDV
;
A
#
# COMPACT_ATOMS: atom_id res chain seq x y z
N MET A 1 -19.57 -56.29 44.72
CA MET A 1 -19.44 -56.08 43.25
C MET A 1 -20.07 -54.78 42.74
N GLN A 2 -20.32 -53.75 43.58
CA GLN A 2 -20.87 -52.46 43.12
C GLN A 2 -19.87 -51.29 43.19
N VAL A 3 -18.69 -51.50 43.80
CA VAL A 3 -17.70 -50.43 44.01
C VAL A 3 -16.80 -50.18 42.79
N ILE A 4 -16.73 -51.14 41.86
CA ILE A 4 -15.85 -51.07 40.69
C ILE A 4 -16.49 -50.28 39.52
N LEU A 5 -17.83 -50.16 39.50
CA LEU A 5 -18.56 -49.46 38.44
C LEU A 5 -18.51 -47.93 38.54
N PHE A 6 -18.33 -47.38 39.75
CA PHE A 6 -18.23 -45.93 39.95
C PHE A 6 -16.83 -45.37 39.63
N ALA A 7 -15.80 -46.20 39.59
CA ALA A 7 -14.44 -45.75 39.27
C ALA A 7 -14.25 -45.49 37.76
N ALA A 8 -15.00 -46.18 36.89
CA ALA A 8 -14.84 -46.08 35.44
C ALA A 8 -15.49 -44.82 34.84
N THR A 9 -16.50 -44.23 35.49
CA THR A 9 -17.22 -43.06 34.97
C THR A 9 -16.55 -41.73 35.33
N VAL A 10 -15.69 -41.70 36.36
CA VAL A 10 -14.97 -40.50 36.79
C VAL A 10 -13.68 -40.26 35.98
N LEU A 11 -13.18 -41.28 35.27
CA LEU A 11 -11.95 -41.20 34.47
C LEU A 11 -12.14 -40.61 33.07
N PHE A 12 -13.37 -40.36 32.61
CA PHE A 12 -13.64 -39.78 31.28
C PHE A 12 -13.84 -38.25 31.27
N MET A 13 -13.68 -37.56 32.41
CA MET A 13 -13.90 -36.12 32.53
C MET A 13 -12.67 -35.34 32.99
N HIS A 14 -11.47 -35.72 32.53
CA HIS A 14 -10.26 -34.90 32.71
C HIS A 14 -9.40 -34.94 31.45
N ASP A 15 -9.80 -34.21 30.41
CA ASP A 15 -8.83 -33.56 29.53
C ASP A 15 -9.52 -32.54 28.61
N LEU A 16 -10.21 -31.58 29.22
CA LEU A 16 -10.28 -30.25 28.61
C LEU A 16 -9.07 -29.49 29.13
N ALA A 17 -7.95 -29.64 28.43
CA ALA A 17 -6.81 -28.76 28.57
C ALA A 17 -7.28 -27.33 28.20
N VAL A 18 -7.78 -26.62 29.20
CA VAL A 18 -8.00 -25.17 29.13
C VAL A 18 -6.62 -24.55 28.98
N ALA A 19 -6.24 -24.24 27.75
CA ALA A 19 -5.10 -23.38 27.50
C ALA A 19 -5.41 -22.02 28.12
N GLU A 20 -4.81 -21.72 29.27
CA GLU A 20 -4.93 -20.41 29.88
C GLU A 20 -4.49 -19.34 28.87
N PRO A 21 -5.29 -18.27 28.66
CA PRO A 21 -4.91 -17.20 27.77
C PRO A 21 -3.76 -16.43 28.44
N LYS A 22 -2.52 -16.78 28.10
CA LYS A 22 -1.31 -16.09 28.58
C LYS A 22 -1.37 -14.62 28.19
N THR A 23 -1.86 -13.80 29.11
CA THR A 23 -2.04 -12.35 28.93
C THR A 23 -0.73 -11.58 29.11
N THR A 24 0.41 -12.27 29.14
CA THR A 24 1.72 -11.68 29.39
C THR A 24 2.76 -12.36 28.52
N CYS A 25 3.53 -11.56 27.79
CA CYS A 25 4.61 -12.06 26.92
C CYS A 25 5.79 -12.58 27.75
N PRO A 26 6.48 -13.65 27.31
CA PRO A 26 7.67 -14.13 27.99
C PRO A 26 8.81 -13.11 27.90
N SER A 27 9.67 -13.05 28.92
CA SER A 27 10.82 -12.13 28.97
C SER A 27 11.88 -12.42 27.91
N LYS A 28 11.95 -13.67 27.42
CA LYS A 28 12.78 -14.09 26.29
C LYS A 28 11.93 -14.84 25.27
N CYS A 29 12.13 -14.50 24.00
CA CYS A 29 11.54 -15.18 22.87
C CYS A 29 12.29 -16.50 22.59
N ASP A 30 11.54 -17.60 22.48
CA ASP A 30 12.05 -18.89 22.01
C ASP A 30 11.61 -19.10 20.56
N VAL A 31 12.49 -18.69 19.64
CA VAL A 31 12.23 -18.71 18.19
C VAL A 31 11.99 -20.12 17.63
N SER A 32 12.43 -21.16 18.34
CA SER A 32 12.27 -22.56 17.93
C SER A 32 10.80 -22.99 17.89
N LYS A 33 9.93 -22.27 18.62
CA LYS A 33 8.49 -22.51 18.68
C LYS A 33 7.70 -21.75 17.63
N CYS A 34 8.35 -20.87 16.86
CA CYS A 34 7.66 -20.04 15.89
C CYS A 34 7.22 -20.85 14.67
N PRO A 35 5.97 -20.70 14.20
CA PRO A 35 5.55 -21.28 12.95
C PRO A 35 6.28 -20.59 11.80
N SER A 36 6.58 -21.35 10.74
CA SER A 36 7.20 -20.83 9.50
C SER A 36 6.26 -20.98 8.30
N PRO A 37 5.10 -20.28 8.28
CA PRO A 37 4.15 -20.36 7.17
C PRO A 37 4.66 -19.60 5.94
N SER A 38 4.18 -19.94 4.75
CA SER A 38 4.40 -19.12 3.53
C SER A 38 3.27 -18.09 3.37
N CYS A 39 3.59 -16.80 3.51
CA CYS A 39 2.61 -15.71 3.50
C CYS A 39 2.79 -14.80 2.27
N PRO A 40 1.96 -14.92 1.21
CA PRO A 40 2.08 -14.09 0.01
C PRO A 40 1.89 -12.59 0.26
N SER A 41 1.17 -12.25 1.32
CA SER A 41 0.89 -10.87 1.75
C SER A 41 2.01 -10.26 2.61
N GLY A 42 3.03 -11.04 2.97
CA GLY A 42 4.11 -10.62 3.85
C GLY A 42 3.89 -11.02 5.31
N TYR A 43 4.88 -10.67 6.14
CA TYR A 43 4.95 -11.04 7.55
C TYR A 43 4.92 -9.79 8.43
N VAL A 44 4.43 -9.96 9.66
CA VAL A 44 4.54 -8.95 10.73
C VAL A 44 4.90 -9.66 12.03
N PRO A 45 5.59 -8.97 12.96
CA PRO A 45 5.81 -9.49 14.30
C PRO A 45 4.47 -9.76 15.02
N ASP A 46 4.40 -10.85 15.78
CA ASP A 46 3.27 -11.11 16.67
C ASP A 46 3.12 -10.03 17.77
N HIS A 47 2.07 -10.14 18.59
CA HIS A 47 1.82 -9.23 19.71
C HIS A 47 3.01 -9.13 20.69
N CYS A 48 3.79 -10.20 20.84
CA CYS A 48 4.96 -10.24 21.72
C CYS A 48 6.26 -9.87 21.00
N SER A 49 6.20 -9.50 19.72
CA SER A 49 7.36 -9.26 18.85
C SER A 49 8.38 -10.41 18.84
N CYS A 50 7.90 -11.64 18.92
CA CYS A 50 8.73 -12.86 18.95
C CYS A 50 8.74 -13.56 17.59
N CYS A 51 7.56 -13.98 17.11
CA CYS A 51 7.42 -14.72 15.87
C CYS A 51 6.99 -13.83 14.70
N LEU A 52 7.40 -14.21 13.49
CA LEU A 52 6.86 -13.65 12.25
C LEU A 52 5.63 -14.44 11.84
N VAL A 53 4.47 -13.76 11.83
CA VAL A 53 3.19 -14.35 11.46
C VAL A 53 2.67 -13.75 10.16
N CYS A 54 1.74 -14.45 9.49
CA CYS A 54 1.12 -13.93 8.29
C CYS A 54 0.37 -12.63 8.58
N SER A 55 0.52 -11.69 7.66
CA SER A 55 -0.11 -10.38 7.74
C SER A 55 -1.40 -10.29 6.94
N LEU A 56 -2.36 -9.51 7.44
CA LEU A 56 -3.54 -9.13 6.69
C LEU A 56 -3.27 -7.94 5.77
N GLY A 57 -3.75 -8.02 4.53
CA GLY A 57 -3.65 -6.94 3.55
C GLY A 57 -4.69 -5.82 3.76
N GLU A 58 -4.50 -4.70 3.04
CA GLU A 58 -5.45 -3.58 3.05
C GLU A 58 -6.87 -4.05 2.65
N GLY A 59 -7.88 -3.70 3.44
CA GLY A 59 -9.27 -4.07 3.25
C GLY A 59 -9.69 -5.40 3.91
N ALA A 60 -8.76 -6.19 4.44
CA ALA A 60 -9.09 -7.41 5.16
C ALA A 60 -9.79 -7.10 6.51
N PRO A 61 -10.72 -7.96 6.96
CA PRO A 61 -11.38 -7.81 8.24
C PRO A 61 -10.40 -8.03 9.40
N CYS A 62 -10.51 -7.24 10.46
CA CYS A 62 -9.66 -7.32 11.65
C CYS A 62 -10.43 -6.97 12.92
N GLY A 63 -9.80 -7.21 14.08
CA GLY A 63 -10.29 -6.77 15.39
C GLY A 63 -10.87 -7.86 16.28
N ARG A 64 -10.86 -9.13 15.86
CA ARG A 64 -11.18 -10.29 16.70
C ARG A 64 -9.90 -10.93 17.25
N GLN A 65 -10.07 -11.77 18.27
CA GLN A 65 -8.97 -12.49 18.93
C GLN A 65 -8.20 -13.42 17.98
N ASP A 66 -8.91 -14.07 17.05
CA ASP A 66 -8.32 -15.02 16.09
C ASP A 66 -7.91 -14.36 14.76
N ASP A 67 -8.18 -13.06 14.60
CA ASP A 67 -7.79 -12.36 13.37
C ASP A 67 -6.27 -12.13 13.38
N ALA A 68 -5.61 -12.47 12.27
CA ALA A 68 -4.21 -12.14 12.07
C ALA A 68 -3.96 -10.62 12.13
N PRO A 69 -2.75 -10.18 12.52
CA PRO A 69 -2.45 -8.75 12.58
C PRO A 69 -2.43 -8.12 11.19
N CYS A 70 -2.82 -6.84 11.10
CA CYS A 70 -2.67 -6.06 9.88
C CYS A 70 -1.19 -5.90 9.51
N GLY A 71 -0.89 -5.95 8.22
CA GLY A 71 0.47 -5.83 7.69
C GLY A 71 1.17 -4.50 7.93
N ASP A 72 2.45 -4.46 7.58
CA ASP A 72 3.31 -3.31 7.82
C ASP A 72 2.79 -2.02 7.18
N GLY A 73 2.54 -1.02 8.03
CA GLY A 73 1.99 0.28 7.61
C GLY A 73 0.46 0.31 7.52
N LEU A 74 -0.22 -0.78 7.89
CA LEU A 74 -1.66 -0.84 8.06
C LEU A 74 -2.04 -0.66 9.55
N GLU A 75 -3.28 -0.26 9.78
CA GLU A 75 -3.90 -0.11 11.09
C GLU A 75 -5.32 -0.69 11.04
N CYS A 76 -5.72 -1.42 12.07
CA CYS A 76 -7.08 -1.93 12.17
C CYS A 76 -8.03 -0.78 12.53
N ARG A 77 -8.89 -0.37 11.60
CA ARG A 77 -9.83 0.74 11.79
C ARG A 77 -11.26 0.25 11.82
N PHE A 78 -12.03 0.77 12.78
CA PHE A 78 -13.43 0.46 12.96
C PHE A 78 -14.32 1.54 12.33
N PRO A 79 -15.46 1.17 11.74
CA PRO A 79 -16.43 2.16 11.26
C PRO A 79 -16.91 3.04 12.41
N ALA A 80 -17.07 4.33 12.13
CA ALA A 80 -17.47 5.32 13.13
C ALA A 80 -18.78 4.94 13.82
N GLY A 81 -18.82 5.07 15.14
CA GLY A 81 -20.03 4.83 15.95
C GLY A 81 -20.35 3.36 16.25
N LYS A 82 -19.54 2.39 15.78
CA LYS A 82 -19.78 0.97 16.07
C LYS A 82 -18.52 0.24 16.54
N ARG A 83 -18.12 0.48 17.79
CA ARG A 83 -16.97 -0.19 18.44
C ARG A 83 -17.12 -1.72 18.53
N LEU A 84 -18.33 -2.25 18.35
CA LEU A 84 -18.63 -3.69 18.30
C LEU A 84 -18.57 -4.30 16.88
N SER A 85 -18.33 -3.48 15.84
CA SER A 85 -18.27 -3.97 14.46
C SER A 85 -16.92 -4.54 14.09
N LYS A 86 -16.88 -5.37 13.03
CA LYS A 86 -15.62 -5.79 12.42
C LYS A 86 -14.84 -4.57 11.94
N GLY A 87 -13.56 -4.48 12.31
CA GLY A 87 -12.64 -3.51 11.76
C GLY A 87 -12.16 -3.95 10.38
N VAL A 88 -11.46 -3.05 9.69
CA VAL A 88 -10.74 -3.34 8.45
C VAL A 88 -9.33 -2.77 8.49
N CYS A 89 -8.37 -3.50 7.94
CA CYS A 89 -7.00 -3.01 7.82
C CYS A 89 -6.93 -1.86 6.82
N GLN A 90 -6.55 -0.66 7.27
CA GLN A 90 -6.41 0.54 6.43
C GLN A 90 -4.99 1.06 6.45
N CYS A 91 -4.54 1.61 5.32
CA CYS A 91 -3.21 2.20 5.22
C CYS A 91 -3.08 3.45 6.08
N LYS A 92 -2.02 3.50 6.91
CA LYS A 92 -1.71 4.66 7.74
C LYS A 92 -1.42 5.92 6.91
N LYS A 93 -0.83 5.75 5.71
CA LYS A 93 -0.45 6.86 4.82
C LYS A 93 -1.22 6.76 3.51
N THR A 94 -2.19 7.64 3.31
CA THR A 94 -3.10 7.67 2.14
C THR A 94 -2.63 8.58 0.99
N ASN A 95 -1.40 9.09 1.07
CA ASN A 95 -0.86 10.00 0.06
C ASN A 95 -0.54 9.25 -1.25
N ARG A 96 -0.86 9.87 -2.39
CA ARG A 96 -0.47 9.37 -3.71
C ARG A 96 1.04 9.44 -3.92
N MET A 97 1.59 8.51 -4.70
CA MET A 97 3.02 8.43 -5.00
C MET A 97 3.31 7.83 -6.38
N CYS A 98 4.45 8.16 -6.95
CA CYS A 98 4.92 7.61 -8.22
C CYS A 98 5.92 6.48 -7.98
N GLY A 99 5.65 5.31 -8.58
CA GLY A 99 6.55 4.18 -8.58
C GLY A 99 7.59 4.23 -9.71
N SER A 100 8.67 3.48 -9.57
CA SER A 100 9.71 3.30 -10.59
C SER A 100 9.19 2.65 -11.88
N ASP A 101 8.01 2.03 -11.82
CA ASP A 101 7.27 1.49 -12.97
C ASP A 101 6.44 2.54 -13.72
N GLY A 102 6.57 3.83 -13.35
CA GLY A 102 5.82 4.94 -13.94
C GLY A 102 4.34 4.95 -13.57
N LYS A 103 3.90 4.12 -12.61
CA LYS A 103 2.51 4.07 -12.16
C LYS A 103 2.29 4.93 -10.92
N THR A 104 1.15 5.60 -10.91
CA THR A 104 0.67 6.30 -9.72
C THR A 104 -0.05 5.34 -8.79
N TYR A 105 0.44 5.24 -7.56
CA TYR A 105 -0.18 4.47 -6.50
C TYR A 105 -1.00 5.39 -5.59
N GLY A 106 -2.22 4.95 -5.24
CA GLY A 106 -3.12 5.71 -4.39
C GLY A 106 -2.63 5.90 -2.96
N ASN A 107 -1.79 4.99 -2.48
CA ASN A 107 -1.17 5.02 -1.16
C ASN A 107 0.11 4.15 -1.14
N VAL A 108 0.91 4.22 -0.07
CA VAL A 108 2.16 3.45 0.06
C VAL A 108 1.94 1.95 0.22
N CYS A 109 0.83 1.55 0.85
CA CYS A 109 0.52 0.14 1.06
C CYS A 109 0.27 -0.58 -0.27
N LYS A 110 -0.49 0.05 -1.19
CA LYS A 110 -0.75 -0.46 -2.55
C LYS A 110 0.52 -0.59 -3.38
N MET A 111 1.43 0.38 -3.28
CA MET A 111 2.73 0.32 -3.95
C MET A 111 3.55 -0.87 -3.45
N ARG A 112 3.61 -1.10 -2.13
CA ARG A 112 4.31 -2.25 -1.54
C ARG A 112 3.73 -3.59 -2.01
N VAL A 113 2.40 -3.72 -2.04
CA VAL A 113 1.77 -4.95 -2.56
C VAL A 113 2.13 -5.18 -4.02
N ALA A 114 2.18 -4.12 -4.84
CA ALA A 114 2.62 -4.23 -6.23
C ALA A 114 4.10 -4.64 -6.35
N ALA A 115 4.98 -4.06 -5.51
CA ALA A 115 6.39 -4.40 -5.46
C ALA A 115 6.61 -5.88 -5.10
N LEU A 116 5.92 -6.39 -4.07
CA LEU A 116 5.98 -7.81 -3.69
C LEU A 116 5.51 -8.73 -4.81
N LYS A 117 4.42 -8.37 -5.50
CA LYS A 117 3.90 -9.15 -6.65
C LYS A 117 4.87 -9.12 -7.83
N ALA A 118 5.54 -7.99 -8.07
CA ALA A 118 6.57 -7.88 -9.11
C ALA A 118 7.75 -8.80 -8.78
N GLN A 119 8.24 -8.77 -7.54
CA GLN A 119 9.31 -9.63 -7.06
C GLN A 119 8.96 -11.12 -7.16
N GLN A 120 7.75 -11.52 -6.77
CA GLN A 120 7.26 -12.90 -6.90
C GLN A 120 7.21 -13.38 -8.37
N ARG A 121 7.09 -12.44 -9.32
CA ARG A 121 7.10 -12.72 -10.77
C ARG A 121 8.49 -12.59 -11.39
N GLY A 122 9.53 -12.30 -10.62
CA GLY A 122 10.88 -12.04 -11.12
C GLY A 122 11.01 -10.75 -11.94
N LEU A 123 10.08 -9.80 -11.76
CA LEU A 123 10.12 -8.48 -12.40
C LEU A 123 11.00 -7.51 -11.60
N PRO A 124 11.45 -6.39 -12.21
CA PRO A 124 12.17 -5.34 -11.50
C PRO A 124 11.42 -4.84 -10.26
N GLU A 125 12.18 -4.54 -9.20
CA GLU A 125 11.62 -4.02 -7.96
C GLU A 125 10.94 -2.66 -8.17
N ILE A 126 9.73 -2.51 -7.63
CA ILE A 126 8.98 -1.26 -7.67
C ILE A 126 9.35 -0.43 -6.44
N THR A 127 10.09 0.66 -6.66
CA THR A 127 10.51 1.59 -5.62
C THR A 127 9.80 2.93 -5.77
N GLN A 128 9.80 3.75 -4.73
CA GLN A 128 9.23 5.10 -4.82
C GLN A 128 10.20 6.03 -5.56
N THR A 129 9.74 6.66 -6.63
CA THR A 129 10.51 7.71 -7.32
C THR A 129 10.30 9.07 -6.67
N HIS A 130 9.05 9.48 -6.47
CA HIS A 130 8.74 10.74 -5.79
C HIS A 130 7.38 10.70 -5.09
N LYS A 131 7.13 11.68 -4.21
CA LYS A 131 5.81 11.88 -3.58
C LYS A 131 4.86 12.53 -4.60
N GLY A 132 3.57 12.24 -4.51
CA GLY A 132 2.57 12.71 -5.46
C GLY A 132 2.42 11.78 -6.68
N PRO A 133 1.38 11.99 -7.50
CA PRO A 133 1.16 11.19 -8.71
C PRO A 133 2.31 11.35 -9.70
N CYS A 134 2.58 10.32 -10.50
CA CYS A 134 3.49 10.46 -11.63
C CYS A 134 3.00 11.57 -12.56
N ALA A 135 3.93 12.26 -13.21
CA ALA A 135 3.57 13.14 -14.32
C ALA A 135 2.72 12.32 -15.31
N PRO A 136 1.63 12.90 -15.87
CA PRO A 136 0.93 12.23 -16.94
C PRO A 136 1.97 11.93 -18.01
N SER A 137 2.18 10.65 -18.31
CA SER A 137 2.94 10.29 -19.49
C SER A 137 2.21 10.97 -20.62
N SER A 138 2.85 11.95 -21.26
CA SER A 138 2.41 12.58 -22.49
C SER A 138 2.44 11.53 -23.61
N GLN A 139 1.62 10.50 -23.46
CA GLN A 139 1.26 9.58 -24.51
C GLN A 139 0.27 10.35 -25.38
N SER A 140 0.84 10.92 -26.44
CA SER A 140 0.13 11.24 -27.67
C SER A 140 -0.94 12.33 -27.58
N LEU A 141 -0.50 13.56 -27.30
CA LEU A 141 -0.95 14.66 -28.16
C LEU A 141 0.17 14.96 -29.16
N ILE A 142 0.44 13.98 -30.02
CA ILE A 142 0.84 14.32 -31.39
C ILE A 142 -0.45 14.88 -32.01
N THR A 143 -0.83 16.11 -31.65
CA THR A 143 -1.62 16.89 -32.59
C THR A 143 -0.66 17.14 -33.73
N SER A 144 -0.72 16.27 -34.73
CA SER A 144 -0.15 16.48 -36.03
C SER A 144 -0.73 17.78 -36.59
N THR A 145 -0.16 18.91 -36.21
CA THR A 145 -0.25 20.10 -37.05
C THR A 145 0.71 19.83 -38.19
N ILE A 146 0.19 19.18 -39.22
CA ILE A 146 0.80 19.14 -40.53
C ILE A 146 0.83 20.60 -40.99
N CYS A 147 1.92 21.32 -40.70
CA CYS A 147 2.22 22.59 -41.33
C CYS A 147 2.65 22.27 -42.76
N MET A 148 1.67 22.09 -43.65
CA MET A 148 1.92 22.09 -45.07
C MET A 148 2.29 23.53 -45.45
N SER A 149 3.60 23.74 -45.61
CA SER A 149 4.31 24.90 -46.17
C SER A 149 4.50 26.15 -45.31
N CYS A 150 5.78 26.57 -45.28
CA CYS A 150 6.44 27.72 -44.66
C CYS A 150 6.70 27.69 -43.14
N THR A 151 7.99 27.76 -42.82
CA THR A 151 8.67 27.50 -41.56
C THR A 151 8.21 28.41 -40.40
N CYS A 152 7.41 27.86 -39.48
CA CYS A 152 7.26 28.40 -38.12
C CYS A 152 8.05 27.52 -37.15
N ILE A 153 9.08 28.07 -36.51
CA ILE A 153 9.76 27.41 -35.39
C ILE A 153 8.93 27.72 -34.15
N CYS A 154 7.96 26.86 -33.83
CA CYS A 154 7.22 26.92 -32.57
C CYS A 154 7.96 26.08 -31.54
N MET A 155 8.75 26.72 -30.67
CA MET A 155 9.37 26.03 -29.55
C MET A 155 8.43 26.01 -28.36
N LEU A 156 8.06 24.82 -27.90
CA LEU A 156 7.50 24.63 -26.58
C LEU A 156 8.64 24.75 -25.58
N ILE A 157 8.79 25.92 -24.98
CA ILE A 157 9.79 26.12 -23.93
C ILE A 157 9.12 25.78 -22.59
N PRO A 158 9.57 24.76 -21.85
CA PRO A 158 9.18 24.61 -20.45
C PRO A 158 9.83 25.75 -19.66
N VAL A 159 9.05 26.77 -19.30
CA VAL A 159 9.56 27.90 -18.52
C VAL A 159 9.79 27.42 -17.09
N ASN A 160 11.06 27.24 -16.70
CA ASN A 160 11.44 27.03 -15.31
C ASN A 160 11.90 28.37 -14.70
N THR A 161 11.27 28.69 -13.58
CA THR A 161 11.60 29.69 -12.54
C THR A 161 11.03 31.11 -12.63
N ASN A 162 10.38 31.44 -11.50
CA ASN A 162 10.15 32.73 -10.87
C ASN A 162 9.09 33.69 -11.44
N ASN A 163 7.95 33.61 -10.76
CA ASN A 163 6.94 34.64 -10.49
C ASN A 163 6.01 35.06 -11.64
N TYR A 164 4.71 34.98 -11.36
CA TYR A 164 3.55 35.30 -12.20
C TYR A 164 3.28 34.36 -13.38
N LEU A 165 2.67 33.19 -13.14
CA LEU A 165 1.55 32.60 -13.91
C LEU A 165 1.16 31.25 -13.29
N ASN A 166 -0.13 30.88 -13.30
CA ASN A 166 -0.68 29.75 -12.53
C ASN A 166 -0.44 28.39 -13.24
N PRO A 167 -0.40 27.27 -12.49
CA PRO A 167 -0.18 25.94 -13.07
C PRO A 167 -1.37 25.53 -13.95
N GLY A 168 -1.17 25.46 -15.28
CA GLY A 168 -2.18 25.05 -16.26
C GLY A 168 -2.22 25.89 -17.55
N GLU A 169 -1.57 27.05 -17.58
CA GLU A 169 -1.52 27.91 -18.77
C GLU A 169 -0.30 27.58 -19.65
N SER A 170 -0.53 27.35 -20.95
CA SER A 170 0.51 27.28 -21.97
C SER A 170 0.60 28.61 -22.71
N ALA A 171 1.76 29.26 -22.68
CA ALA A 171 2.01 30.42 -23.54
C ALA A 171 2.62 29.96 -24.86
N LYS A 172 2.01 30.33 -25.98
CA LYS A 172 2.62 30.15 -27.31
C LYS A 172 3.43 31.39 -27.64
N ILE A 173 4.73 31.21 -27.87
CA ILE A 173 5.62 32.25 -28.39
C ILE A 173 5.79 31.99 -29.88
N CYS A 174 5.28 32.90 -30.69
CA CYS A 174 5.42 32.87 -32.14
C CYS A 174 6.44 33.93 -32.55
N ILE A 175 7.45 33.54 -33.35
CA ILE A 175 8.37 34.48 -33.97
C ILE A 175 8.04 34.54 -35.45
N GLN A 176 7.63 35.71 -35.93
CA GLN A 176 7.34 35.96 -37.33
C GLN A 176 8.07 37.23 -37.76
N ASP A 177 8.92 37.14 -38.79
CA ASP A 177 9.64 38.29 -39.38
C ASP A 177 10.32 39.21 -38.36
N ARG A 178 11.09 38.62 -37.42
CA ARG A 178 11.78 39.29 -36.28
C ARG A 178 10.87 39.93 -35.22
N ASN A 179 9.56 39.79 -35.32
CA ASN A 179 8.64 40.15 -34.24
C ASN A 179 8.34 38.92 -33.37
N ILE A 180 8.32 39.14 -32.06
CA ILE A 180 7.93 38.13 -31.07
C ILE A 180 6.51 38.46 -30.63
N SER A 181 5.57 37.54 -30.87
CA SER A 181 4.22 37.59 -30.31
C SER A 181 4.04 36.49 -29.27
N VAL A 182 3.48 36.87 -28.12
CA VAL A 182 3.13 35.94 -27.03
C VAL A 182 1.63 35.90 -26.95
N THR A 183 1.04 34.76 -27.25
CA THR A 183 -0.40 34.51 -27.05
C THR A 183 -0.59 33.59 -25.87
N LEU A 184 -1.34 34.07 -24.88
CA LEU A 184 -1.83 33.28 -23.77
C LEU A 184 -3.05 32.50 -24.26
N ASP A 185 -2.98 31.17 -24.22
CA ASP A 185 -4.17 30.34 -24.40
C ASP A 185 -5.00 30.45 -23.10
N VAL A 186 -6.05 31.27 -23.11
CA VAL A 186 -7.08 31.32 -22.04
C VAL A 186 -8.12 30.23 -22.30
#